data_AF-A0AAU5H3K0-F1
#
_entry.id   AF-A0AAU5H3K0-F1
#
_cell.length_a   1.000
_cell.length_b   1.000
_cell.length_c   1.000
_cell.angle_alpha   90.00
_cell.angle_beta   90.00
_cell.angle_gamma   90.00
#
_symmetry.space_group_name_H-M   'P 1'
#
loop_
_entity.id
_entity.type
_entity.pdbx_description
1 polymer ?
#
loop_
_entity_poly.entity_id
_entity_poly.type
_entity_poly.pdbx_seq_one_letter_code
_entity_poly.pdbx_strand_id
1 'polypeptide(L)'
;MSSPFDARRSDGSSTRTVLNSVAADPGGGGGGGGSGNVTKADTQRMDQSANALVDLRGDTENVDNAAVDDTRSSVMGLNKHTAPGPPDEEAWETARALTVLDDRWGNQVLNLKAMLQDISDKLHATTGHYTRREQEEQARMNSMDSAFG
;
A
#
# COMPACT_ATOMS: atom_id res chain seq x y z
N MET A 1 46.88 -10.07 -24.61
CA MET A 1 46.42 -9.88 -23.21
C MET A 1 45.10 -9.15 -23.30
N SER A 2 43.98 -9.88 -23.21
CA SER A 2 42.63 -9.33 -23.37
C SER A 2 42.05 -8.92 -22.02
N SER A 3 41.41 -7.75 -22.00
CA SER A 3 40.70 -7.13 -20.89
C SER A 3 39.54 -7.99 -20.36
N PRO A 4 39.22 -7.93 -19.05
CA PRO A 4 38.22 -8.79 -18.40
C PRO A 4 36.75 -8.34 -18.58
N PHE A 5 36.45 -7.44 -19.52
CA PHE A 5 35.14 -6.81 -19.64
C PHE A 5 34.33 -7.26 -20.87
N ASP A 6 34.37 -8.54 -21.24
CA ASP A 6 33.45 -9.02 -22.27
C ASP A 6 32.94 -10.45 -22.10
N ALA A 7 31.60 -10.54 -22.14
CA ALA A 7 30.72 -11.71 -22.21
C ALA A 7 30.67 -12.63 -20.95
N ARG A 8 29.51 -12.98 -20.38
CA ARG A 8 28.22 -13.34 -20.99
C ARG A 8 27.03 -13.12 -20.05
N ARG A 9 25.92 -12.71 -20.66
CA ARG A 9 24.54 -12.80 -20.15
C ARG A 9 24.18 -14.24 -19.80
N SER A 10 23.68 -14.47 -18.59
CA SER A 10 22.73 -15.54 -18.23
C SER A 10 21.71 -14.91 -17.28
N ASP A 11 20.54 -14.57 -17.80
CA ASP A 11 19.31 -15.34 -17.53
C ASP A 11 19.07 -15.55 -16.04
N GLY A 12 18.50 -14.51 -15.44
CA GLY A 12 17.90 -14.53 -14.11
C GLY A 12 16.55 -13.85 -14.23
N SER A 13 15.55 -14.64 -14.58
CA SER A 13 14.14 -14.29 -14.48
C SER A 13 13.78 -13.87 -13.05
N SER A 14 14.00 -12.61 -12.70
CA SER A 14 13.38 -11.97 -11.54
C SER A 14 12.35 -10.99 -12.07
N THR A 15 11.13 -11.51 -12.16
CA THR A 15 9.84 -10.82 -11.98
C THR A 15 9.99 -9.31 -11.87
N ARG A 16 9.94 -8.66 -13.03
CA ARG A 16 9.60 -7.24 -13.14
C ARG A 16 8.28 -7.09 -12.38
N THR A 17 8.30 -6.44 -11.21
CA THR A 17 7.08 -6.07 -10.51
C THR A 17 6.25 -5.27 -11.49
N VAL A 18 5.23 -5.92 -12.06
CA VAL A 18 4.27 -5.27 -12.94
C VAL A 18 3.46 -4.38 -12.02
N LEU A 19 3.92 -3.15 -11.83
CA LEU A 19 3.11 -2.09 -11.25
C LEU A 19 1.82 -2.07 -12.04
N ASN A 20 0.73 -2.35 -11.35
CA ASN A 20 -0.62 -2.54 -11.86
C ASN A 20 -0.92 -1.55 -12.99
N SER A 21 -0.72 -1.98 -14.24
CA SER A 21 -1.02 -1.17 -15.41
C SER A 21 -2.52 -1.22 -15.57
N VAL A 22 -3.21 -0.27 -14.93
CA VAL A 22 -4.62 0.01 -15.20
C VAL A 22 -4.74 0.14 -16.71
N ALA A 23 -5.53 -0.74 -17.33
CA ALA A 23 -5.84 -0.61 -18.74
C ALA A 23 -6.46 0.77 -18.93
N ALA A 24 -5.81 1.63 -19.71
CA ALA A 24 -6.42 2.85 -20.20
C ALA A 24 -7.59 2.42 -21.10
N ASP A 25 -8.81 2.60 -20.60
CA ASP A 25 -10.03 2.34 -21.35
C ASP A 25 -10.03 3.19 -22.63
N PRO A 26 -10.08 2.57 -23.83
CA PRO A 26 -10.10 3.31 -25.08
C PRO A 26 -11.50 3.89 -25.25
N GLY A 27 -11.58 5.22 -25.15
CA GLY A 27 -12.83 5.98 -25.22
C GLY A 27 -13.80 5.49 -26.30
N GLY A 28 -15.03 5.23 -25.87
CA GLY A 28 -16.20 5.08 -26.71
C GLY A 28 -17.30 6.00 -26.16
N GLY A 29 -17.59 7.08 -26.89
CA GLY A 29 -18.55 8.09 -26.48
C GLY A 29 -20.00 7.61 -26.44
N GLY A 30 -20.83 8.34 -25.71
CA GLY A 30 -22.28 8.19 -25.79
C GLY A 30 -23.03 8.83 -24.63
N GLY A 31 -23.69 9.96 -24.90
CA GLY A 31 -24.98 10.31 -24.31
C GLY A 31 -24.97 10.88 -22.89
N GLY A 32 -25.24 12.18 -22.79
CA GLY A 32 -25.65 12.80 -21.53
C GLY A 32 -26.90 12.13 -20.97
N GLY A 33 -26.87 11.85 -19.67
CA GLY A 33 -28.02 11.29 -18.97
C GLY A 33 -27.62 10.74 -17.60
N GLY A 34 -27.97 11.49 -16.55
CA GLY A 34 -28.03 10.96 -15.18
C GLY A 34 -26.77 11.12 -14.34
N SER A 35 -26.76 12.17 -13.50
CA SER A 35 -25.80 12.36 -12.40
C SER A 35 -25.66 11.14 -11.47
N GLY A 36 -26.61 10.20 -11.46
CA GLY A 36 -26.56 8.97 -10.65
C GLY A 36 -25.49 7.96 -11.11
N ASN A 37 -25.28 7.80 -12.42
CA ASN A 37 -24.31 6.80 -12.92
C ASN A 37 -22.86 7.23 -12.71
N VAL A 38 -22.58 8.54 -12.79
CA VAL A 38 -21.26 9.11 -12.49
C VAL A 38 -20.92 8.94 -11.01
N THR A 39 -21.89 9.23 -10.12
CA THR A 39 -21.70 9.10 -8.67
C THR A 39 -21.43 7.64 -8.26
N LYS A 40 -22.11 6.67 -8.85
CA LYS A 40 -21.85 5.23 -8.62
C LYS A 40 -20.47 4.80 -9.10
N ALA A 41 -20.07 5.22 -10.30
CA ALA A 41 -18.75 4.90 -10.86
C ALA A 41 -17.61 5.49 -10.00
N ASP A 42 -17.77 6.71 -9.51
CA ASP A 42 -16.81 7.35 -8.63
C ASP A 42 -16.76 6.67 -7.25
N THR A 43 -17.92 6.31 -6.69
CA THR A 43 -18.01 5.55 -5.42
C THR A 43 -17.32 4.18 -5.53
N GLN A 44 -17.53 3.46 -6.64
CA GLN A 44 -16.86 2.18 -6.89
C GLN A 44 -15.34 2.33 -7.01
N ARG A 45 -14.86 3.40 -7.67
CA ARG A 45 -13.41 3.69 -7.75
C ARG A 45 -12.82 4.04 -6.40
N MET A 46 -13.56 4.75 -5.54
CA MET A 46 -13.13 5.05 -4.18
C MET A 46 -13.00 3.79 -3.33
N ASP A 47 -13.96 2.86 -3.42
CA ASP A 47 -13.89 1.57 -2.73
C ASP A 47 -12.73 0.70 -3.23
N GLN A 48 -12.51 0.65 -4.54
CA GLN A 48 -11.35 -0.03 -5.12
C GLN A 48 -10.03 0.57 -4.61
N SER A 49 -9.96 1.90 -4.51
CA SER A 49 -8.79 2.60 -3.99
C SER A 49 -8.57 2.30 -2.51
N ALA A 50 -9.63 2.27 -1.71
CA ALA A 50 -9.55 1.93 -0.28
C ALA A 50 -9.03 0.49 -0.09
N ASN A 51 -9.58 -0.47 -0.82
CA ASN A 51 -9.13 -1.87 -0.77
C ASN A 51 -7.66 -2.00 -1.20
N ALA A 52 -7.23 -1.30 -2.26
CA ALA A 52 -5.84 -1.31 -2.69
C ALA A 52 -4.87 -0.73 -1.62
N LEU A 53 -5.32 0.24 -0.81
CA LEU A 53 -4.52 0.76 0.31
C LEU A 53 -4.43 -0.24 1.46
N VAL A 54 -5.48 -1.03 1.70
CA VAL A 54 -5.47 -2.14 2.67
C VAL A 54 -4.48 -3.22 2.24
N ASP A 55 -4.52 -3.62 0.96
CA ASP A 55 -3.57 -4.59 0.40
C ASP A 55 -2.12 -4.09 0.51
N LEU A 56 -1.88 -2.83 0.12
CA LEU A 56 -0.57 -2.19 0.23
C LEU A 56 -0.07 -2.16 1.68
N ARG A 57 -0.96 -1.92 2.65
CA ARG A 57 -0.61 -1.96 4.07
C ARG A 57 -0.18 -3.37 4.50
N GLY A 58 -0.89 -4.41 4.03
CA GLY A 58 -0.52 -5.81 4.28
C GLY A 58 0.83 -6.17 3.67
N ASP A 59 1.07 -5.78 2.42
CA ASP A 59 2.37 -5.99 1.75
C ASP A 59 3.51 -5.26 2.47
N THR A 60 3.26 -4.02 2.90
CA THR A 60 4.21 -3.23 3.70
C THR A 60 4.55 -3.94 5.00
N GLU A 61 3.57 -4.56 5.67
CA GLU A 61 3.79 -5.33 6.89
C GLU A 61 4.65 -6.57 6.66
N ASN A 62 4.43 -7.28 5.57
CA ASN A 62 5.23 -8.45 5.23
C ASN A 62 6.70 -8.08 4.95
N VAL A 63 6.91 -7.01 4.17
CA VAL A 63 8.26 -6.52 3.86
C VAL A 63 8.96 -5.99 5.11
N ASP A 64 8.23 -5.29 5.98
CA ASP A 64 8.75 -4.78 7.25
C ASP A 64 9.20 -5.91 8.19
N ASN A 65 8.37 -6.93 8.37
CA ASN A 65 8.73 -8.09 9.18
C ASN A 65 9.99 -8.79 8.65
N ALA A 66 10.12 -8.96 7.34
CA ALA A 66 11.31 -9.53 6.73
C ALA A 66 12.55 -8.65 6.96
N ALA A 67 12.43 -7.33 6.80
CA ALA A 67 13.52 -6.39 7.03
C ALA A 67 13.98 -6.40 8.49
N VAL A 68 13.05 -6.43 9.45
CA VAL A 68 13.35 -6.51 10.89
C VAL A 68 14.05 -7.83 11.23
N ASP A 69 13.57 -8.97 10.70
CA ASP A 69 14.18 -10.27 10.96
C ASP A 69 15.61 -10.36 10.39
N ASP A 70 15.83 -9.91 9.16
CA ASP A 70 17.17 -9.87 8.55
C ASP A 70 18.12 -8.92 9.29
N THR A 71 17.61 -7.76 9.70
CA THR A 71 18.37 -6.77 10.46
C THR A 71 18.76 -7.32 11.83
N ARG A 72 17.83 -7.93 12.56
CA ARG A 72 18.10 -8.58 13.85
C ARG A 72 19.08 -9.73 13.72
N SER A 73 18.93 -10.57 12.70
CA SER A 73 19.85 -11.67 12.41
C SER A 73 21.27 -11.15 12.16
N SER A 74 21.40 -10.07 11.39
CA SER A 74 22.67 -9.41 11.11
C SER A 74 23.30 -8.77 12.35
N VAL A 75 22.51 -8.08 13.18
CA VAL A 75 22.97 -7.51 14.47
C VAL A 75 23.50 -8.63 15.37
N MET A 76 22.77 -9.73 15.51
CA MET A 76 23.21 -10.88 16.32
C MET A 76 24.46 -11.54 15.73
N GLY A 77 24.55 -11.66 14.41
CA GLY A 77 25.72 -12.20 13.71
C GLY A 77 26.96 -11.35 13.96
N LEU A 78 26.85 -10.03 13.84
CA LEU A 78 27.93 -9.10 14.15
C LEU A 78 28.31 -9.14 15.63
N ASN A 79 27.33 -9.17 16.53
CA ASN A 79 27.59 -9.14 17.96
C ASN A 79 28.16 -10.45 18.52
N LYS A 80 27.94 -11.60 17.86
CA LYS A 80 28.56 -12.89 18.25
C LYS A 80 30.09 -12.84 18.32
N HIS A 81 30.72 -11.90 17.61
CA HIS A 81 32.16 -11.69 17.64
C HIS A 81 32.65 -10.90 18.87
N THR A 82 31.74 -10.32 19.65
CA THR A 82 31.99 -9.57 20.89
C THR A 82 31.37 -10.26 22.11
N ALA A 83 30.05 -10.51 22.10
CA ALA A 83 29.34 -11.15 23.20
C ALA A 83 27.96 -11.72 22.76
N PRO A 84 27.46 -12.79 23.41
CA PRO A 84 26.11 -13.28 23.17
C PRO A 84 25.06 -12.34 23.80
N GLY A 85 24.14 -11.82 22.98
CA GLY A 85 23.04 -10.96 23.44
C GLY A 85 22.79 -9.75 22.52
N PRO A 86 21.93 -8.82 22.92
CA PRO A 86 21.83 -7.52 22.26
C PRO A 86 23.17 -6.76 22.36
N PRO A 87 23.51 -5.91 21.37
CA PRO A 87 24.76 -5.16 21.38
C PRO A 87 24.79 -4.18 22.56
N ASP A 88 25.85 -4.25 23.36
CA ASP A 88 26.14 -3.34 24.47
C ASP A 88 27.17 -2.27 24.04
N GLU A 89 27.75 -1.53 24.99
CA GLU A 89 28.74 -0.47 24.69
C GLU A 89 30.05 -1.02 24.11
N GLU A 90 30.35 -2.31 24.34
CA GLU A 90 31.55 -2.99 23.85
C GLU A 90 31.32 -3.68 22.49
N ALA A 91 30.07 -3.75 22.02
CA ALA A 91 29.72 -4.28 20.72
C ALA A 91 30.29 -3.43 19.57
N TRP A 92 30.47 -4.07 18.42
CA TRP A 92 30.95 -3.40 17.21
C TRP A 92 30.03 -2.21 16.86
N GLU A 93 30.62 -1.05 16.54
CA GLU A 93 29.87 0.16 16.20
C GLU A 93 28.86 -0.08 15.07
N THR A 94 29.17 -0.96 14.12
CA THR A 94 28.27 -1.35 13.03
C THR A 94 27.01 -2.06 13.53
N ALA A 95 27.12 -2.94 14.53
CA ALA A 95 25.96 -3.63 15.11
C ALA A 95 25.03 -2.63 15.81
N ARG A 96 25.61 -1.68 16.55
CA ARG A 96 24.86 -0.60 17.21
C ARG A 96 24.19 0.35 16.20
N ALA A 97 24.91 0.75 15.16
CA ALA A 97 24.38 1.59 14.09
C ALA A 97 23.21 0.91 13.37
N LEU A 98 23.29 -0.41 13.19
CA LEU A 98 22.23 -1.20 12.58
C LEU A 98 20.98 -1.27 13.46
N THR A 99 21.13 -1.39 14.79
CA THR A 99 20.00 -1.29 15.74
C THR A 99 19.31 0.08 15.67
N VAL A 100 20.06 1.17 15.61
CA VAL A 100 19.47 2.53 15.47
C VAL A 100 18.72 2.67 14.14
N LEU A 101 19.21 2.04 13.07
CA LEU A 101 18.55 2.04 11.77
C LEU A 101 17.27 1.22 11.80
N ASP A 102 17.26 0.06 12.47
CA ASP A 102 16.08 -0.79 12.70
C ASP A 102 14.96 0.00 13.38
N ASP A 103 15.28 0.67 14.50
CA ASP A 103 14.33 1.51 15.24
C ASP A 103 13.76 2.65 14.38
N ARG A 104 14.63 3.32 13.60
CA ARG A 104 14.20 4.41 12.73
C ARG A 104 13.30 3.92 11.61
N TRP A 105 13.66 2.79 11.01
CA TRP A 105 12.87 2.15 9.95
C TRP A 105 11.48 1.76 10.48
N GLY A 106 11.41 1.04 11.60
CA GLY A 106 10.15 0.64 12.22
C GLY A 106 9.23 1.83 12.51
N ASN A 107 9.78 2.94 13.03
CA ASN A 107 9.00 4.16 13.25
C ASN A 107 8.46 4.78 11.94
N GLN A 108 9.23 4.75 10.85
CA GLN A 108 8.78 5.25 9.55
C GLN A 108 7.69 4.36 8.95
N VAL A 109 7.82 3.04 9.07
CA VAL A 109 6.80 2.09 8.60
C VAL A 109 5.51 2.23 9.40
N LEU A 110 5.58 2.37 10.73
CA LEU A 110 4.41 2.61 11.57
C LEU A 110 3.66 3.89 11.15
N ASN A 111 4.40 4.97 10.89
CA ASN A 111 3.81 6.22 10.39
C ASN A 111 3.13 6.02 9.03
N LEU A 112 3.79 5.33 8.09
CA LEU A 112 3.21 5.02 6.78
C LEU A 112 1.92 4.21 6.92
N LYS A 113 1.92 3.15 7.73
CA LYS A 113 0.73 2.33 8.00
C LYS A 113 -0.42 3.16 8.58
N ALA A 114 -0.13 4.06 9.51
CA ALA A 114 -1.13 4.95 10.09
C ALA A 114 -1.75 5.89 9.04
N MET A 115 -0.94 6.47 8.15
CA MET A 115 -1.44 7.30 7.05
C MET A 115 -2.28 6.51 6.05
N LEU A 116 -1.85 5.30 5.66
CA LEU A 116 -2.60 4.43 4.76
C LEU A 116 -3.97 4.06 5.35
N GLN A 117 -4.00 3.74 6.65
CA GLN A 117 -5.23 3.46 7.37
C GLN A 117 -6.19 4.67 7.39
N ASP A 118 -5.68 5.84 7.77
CA ASP A 118 -6.49 7.07 7.83
C ASP A 118 -7.09 7.44 6.46
N ILE A 119 -6.32 7.30 5.37
CA ILE A 119 -6.83 7.54 4.02
C ILE A 119 -7.90 6.51 3.65
N SER A 120 -7.67 5.22 3.94
CA SER A 120 -8.64 4.16 3.69
C SER A 120 -9.96 4.40 4.43
N ASP A 121 -9.89 4.79 5.71
CA ASP A 121 -11.06 5.09 6.53
C ASP A 121 -11.85 6.29 5.99
N LYS A 122 -11.15 7.34 5.52
CA LYS A 122 -11.77 8.50 4.89
C LYS A 122 -12.47 8.16 3.58
N LEU A 123 -11.87 7.30 2.75
CA LEU A 123 -12.48 6.84 1.51
C LEU A 123 -13.75 6.04 1.80
N HIS A 124 -13.70 5.06 2.71
CA HIS A 124 -14.88 4.29 3.09
C HIS A 124 -15.99 5.14 3.71
N ALA A 125 -15.64 6.10 4.57
CA ALA A 125 -16.62 7.02 5.14
C ALA A 125 -17.32 7.84 4.04
N THR A 126 -16.54 8.33 3.07
CA THR A 126 -17.05 9.11 1.94
C THR A 126 -17.99 8.27 1.06
N THR A 127 -17.59 7.06 0.69
CA THR A 127 -18.45 6.09 -0.01
C THR A 127 -19.77 5.86 0.76
N GLY A 128 -19.70 5.66 2.07
CA GLY A 128 -20.88 5.45 2.91
C GLY A 128 -21.83 6.65 2.92
N HIS A 129 -21.30 7.87 2.96
CA HIS A 129 -22.09 9.09 2.87
C HIS A 129 -22.79 9.25 1.51
N TYR A 130 -22.09 8.97 0.40
CA TYR A 130 -22.67 9.02 -0.94
C TYR A 130 -23.77 7.98 -1.11
N THR A 131 -23.54 6.74 -0.68
CA THR A 131 -24.51 5.65 -0.78
C THR A 131 -25.79 5.97 0.00
N ARG A 132 -25.66 6.49 1.23
CA ARG A 132 -26.82 6.90 2.03
C ARG A 132 -27.61 8.02 1.37
N ARG A 133 -26.92 9.06 0.89
CA ARG A 133 -27.56 10.19 0.21
C ARG A 133 -28.29 9.75 -1.05
N GLU A 134 -27.73 8.80 -1.79
CA GLU A 134 -28.40 8.22 -2.96
C GLU A 134 -29.69 7.47 -2.57
N GLN A 135 -29.66 6.65 -1.52
CA GLN A 135 -30.85 5.95 -1.02
C GLN A 135 -31.95 6.92 -0.55
N GLU A 136 -31.57 8.00 0.15
CA GLU A 136 -32.50 9.04 0.59
C GLU A 136 -33.14 9.78 -0.59
N GLU A 137 -32.36 10.12 -1.63
CA GLU A 137 -32.88 10.78 -2.82
C GLU A 137 -33.77 9.84 -3.64
N GLN A 138 -33.40 8.56 -3.77
CA GLN A 138 -34.23 7.55 -4.44
C GLN A 138 -35.57 7.36 -3.72
N ALA A 139 -35.57 7.34 -2.38
CA ALA A 139 -36.78 7.29 -1.58
C ALA A 139 -37.65 8.55 -1.78
N ARG A 140 -37.03 9.73 -1.87
CA ARG A 140 -37.74 11.00 -2.14
C ARG A 140 -38.39 10.99 -3.52
N MET A 141 -37.65 10.58 -4.56
CA MET A 141 -38.18 10.46 -5.93
C MET A 141 -39.34 9.46 -6.00
N ASN A 142 -39.20 8.27 -5.40
CA ASN A 142 -40.28 7.27 -5.36
C ASN A 142 -41.53 7.80 -4.63
N SER A 143 -41.36 8.58 -3.57
CA SER A 143 -42.48 9.20 -2.85
C SER A 143 -43.19 10.26 -3.70
N MET A 144 -42.46 11.04 -4.49
CA MET A 144 -43.02 12.02 -5.43
C MET A 144 -43.78 11.35 -6.58
N ASP A 145 -43.22 10.29 -7.18
CA ASP A 145 -43.88 9.56 -8.26
C ASP A 145 -45.19 8.89 -7.79
N SER A 146 -45.24 8.42 -6.55
CA SER A 146 -46.47 7.86 -5.96
C SER A 146 -47.54 8.90 -5.59
N ALA A 147 -47.17 10.18 -5.48
CA ALA A 147 -48.09 11.25 -5.07
C ALA A 147 -48.79 11.94 -6.25
N PHE A 148 -48.32 11.70 -7.49
CA PHE A 148 -48.84 12.32 -8.72
C PHE A 148 -49.41 11.30 -9.73
N GLY A 149 -49.53 10.02 -9.36
CA GLY A 149 -50.21 8.95 -10.11
C GLY A 149 -51.48 8.48 -9.41
#